data_AF-A0A940DBQ4-F1
#
_entry.id   AF-A0A940DBQ4-F1
#
_cell.length_a   1.000
_cell.length_b   1.000
_cell.length_c   1.000
_cell.angle_alpha   90.00
_cell.angle_beta   90.00
_cell.angle_gamma   90.00
#
_symmetry.space_group_name_H-M   'P 1'
#
loop_
_entity.id
_entity.type
_entity.pdbx_description
1 polymer ?
#
loop_
_entity_poly.entity_id
_entity_poly.type
_entity_poly.pdbx_seq_one_letter_code
_entity_poly.pdbx_strand_id
1 'polypeptide(L)'
;MEMIIPVTVRGIMNLSKLSDENLEVNDSNGIRRIKIKLPLPYLEITVLIEQFAELKVINESGMLIRLFGKKDMLSFLKNNADKIRNKVIEESTKTGLIEIAKDSARNFFRRLLLGMGFDEAIIYFQESPLDEHVSPLKIEERV
;
A
#
# COMPACT_ATOMS: atom_id res chain seq x y z
N MET A 1 23.77 -6.39 -15.60
CA MET A 1 23.81 -6.48 -14.13
C MET A 1 22.40 -6.23 -13.60
N GLU A 2 21.78 -7.24 -13.00
CA GLU A 2 20.43 -7.12 -12.45
C GLU A 2 20.51 -6.99 -10.93
N MET A 3 19.85 -5.95 -10.41
CA MET A 3 19.75 -5.69 -8.98
C MET A 3 18.30 -5.92 -8.56
N ILE A 4 18.09 -6.90 -7.71
CA ILE A 4 16.80 -7.14 -7.06
C ILE A 4 16.75 -6.24 -5.84
N ILE A 5 15.63 -5.59 -5.56
CA ILE A 5 15.47 -4.75 -4.36
C ILE A 5 14.21 -5.21 -3.63
N PRO A 6 14.30 -5.68 -2.37
CA PRO A 6 13.12 -5.98 -1.60
C PRO A 6 12.39 -4.69 -1.25
N VAL A 7 11.12 -4.61 -1.64
CA VAL A 7 10.22 -3.49 -1.35
C VAL A 7 9.04 -4.00 -0.54
N THR A 8 8.65 -3.26 0.48
CA THR A 8 7.42 -3.50 1.23
C THR A 8 6.39 -2.47 0.79
N VAL A 9 5.19 -2.93 0.42
CA VAL A 9 4.06 -2.04 0.11
C VAL A 9 2.97 -2.27 1.14
N ARG A 10 2.52 -1.20 1.80
CA ARG A 10 1.47 -1.24 2.83
C ARG A 10 0.30 -0.37 2.43
N GLY A 11 -0.90 -0.91 2.48
CA GLY A 11 -2.14 -0.13 2.34
C GLY A 11 -2.49 0.55 3.68
N ILE A 12 -2.54 1.87 3.69
CA ILE A 12 -2.87 2.70 4.85
C ILE A 12 -4.15 3.46 4.55
N MET A 13 -5.13 3.40 5.46
CA MET A 13 -6.35 4.19 5.34
C MET A 13 -6.36 5.28 6.39
N ASN A 14 -6.41 6.54 5.94
CA ASN A 14 -6.55 7.67 6.86
C ASN A 14 -8.04 7.93 7.14
N LEU A 15 -8.51 7.50 8.32
CA LEU A 15 -9.89 7.67 8.75
C LEU A 15 -10.19 9.07 9.29
N SER A 16 -9.18 9.93 9.53
CA SER A 16 -9.42 11.30 9.99
C SER A 16 -10.16 12.16 8.97
N LYS A 17 -10.24 11.69 7.72
CA LYS A 17 -10.94 12.34 6.61
C LYS A 17 -12.37 11.82 6.40
N LEU A 18 -12.81 10.84 7.18
CA LEU A 18 -14.21 10.41 7.17
C LEU A 18 -15.05 11.46 7.87
N SER A 19 -16.06 11.92 7.16
CA SER A 19 -17.04 12.90 7.64
C SER A 19 -18.44 12.31 7.53
N ASP A 20 -19.41 12.94 8.22
CA ASP A 20 -20.79 12.44 8.28
C ASP A 20 -21.44 12.35 6.89
N GLU A 21 -21.07 13.21 5.95
CA GLU A 21 -21.51 13.16 4.54
C GLU A 21 -21.06 11.88 3.80
N ASN A 22 -20.10 11.14 4.35
CA ASN A 22 -19.65 9.87 3.80
C ASN A 22 -20.44 8.67 4.35
N LEU A 23 -21.41 8.92 5.23
CA LEU A 23 -22.23 7.91 5.90
C LEU A 23 -23.71 8.14 5.59
N GLU A 24 -24.37 7.12 5.07
CA GLU A 24 -25.83 7.11 4.92
C GLU A 24 -26.39 5.94 5.74
N VAL A 25 -27.21 6.25 6.74
CA VAL A 25 -27.96 5.25 7.49
C VAL A 25 -29.41 5.30 7.04
N ASN A 26 -29.94 4.15 6.61
CA ASN A 26 -31.33 4.00 6.24
C ASN A 26 -31.95 2.90 7.09
N ASP A 27 -33.00 3.26 7.82
CA ASP A 27 -33.82 2.32 8.58
C ASP A 27 -35.19 2.25 7.91
N SER A 28 -35.37 1.23 7.08
CA SER A 28 -36.61 1.03 6.32
C SER A 28 -37.11 -0.39 6.53
N ASN A 29 -38.40 -0.53 6.85
CA ASN A 29 -39.07 -1.82 7.04
C ASN A 29 -38.38 -2.73 8.08
N GLY A 30 -37.75 -2.15 9.11
CA GLY A 30 -37.04 -2.89 10.16
C GLY A 30 -35.68 -3.44 9.74
N ILE A 31 -35.16 -3.06 8.57
CA ILE A 31 -33.80 -3.38 8.12
C ILE A 31 -32.95 -2.12 8.27
N ARG A 32 -31.93 -2.20 9.13
CA ARG A 32 -30.98 -1.12 9.37
C ARG A 32 -29.78 -1.27 8.44
N ARG A 33 -29.78 -0.47 7.37
CA ARG A 33 -28.71 -0.44 6.37
C ARG A 33 -27.77 0.74 6.62
N ILE A 34 -26.47 0.50 6.49
CA ILE A 34 -25.47 1.56 6.41
C ILE A 34 -24.72 1.51 5.08
N LYS A 35 -24.54 2.67 4.47
CA LYS A 35 -23.61 2.88 3.38
C LYS A 35 -22.48 3.77 3.87
N ILE A 36 -21.24 3.39 3.57
CA ILE A 36 -20.04 4.17 3.87
C ILE A 36 -19.22 4.37 2.60
N LYS A 37 -18.75 5.60 2.39
CA LYS A 37 -17.81 5.95 1.33
C LYS A 37 -16.42 6.17 1.93
N LEU A 38 -15.57 5.16 1.84
CA LEU A 38 -14.22 5.20 2.37
C LEU A 38 -13.25 5.95 1.43
N PRO A 39 -12.24 6.63 1.97
CA PRO A 39 -11.13 7.11 1.15
C PRO A 39 -10.36 5.93 0.55
N LEU A 40 -9.69 6.16 -0.57
CA LEU A 40 -8.83 5.14 -1.17
C LEU A 40 -7.65 4.81 -0.25
N PRO A 41 -7.29 3.52 -0.10
CA PRO A 41 -6.08 3.13 0.60
C PRO A 41 -4.86 3.82 -0.04
N TYR A 42 -4.07 4.46 0.80
CA TYR A 42 -2.78 5.02 0.44
C TYR A 42 -1.73 3.92 0.47
N LEU A 43 -0.99 3.73 -0.62
CA LEU A 43 0.08 2.75 -0.70
C LEU A 43 1.39 3.38 -0.24
N GLU A 44 1.85 2.98 0.94
CA GLU A 44 3.16 3.32 1.44
C GLU A 44 4.20 2.33 0.93
N ILE A 45 5.24 2.84 0.27
CA ILE A 45 6.37 2.05 -0.23
C ILE A 45 7.57 2.28 0.68
N THR A 46 8.02 1.20 1.30
CA THR A 46 9.15 1.21 2.23
C THR A 46 10.20 0.21 1.82
N VAL A 47 11.45 0.63 1.98
CA VAL A 47 12.65 -0.17 1.76
C VAL A 47 13.47 -0.14 3.05
N LEU A 48 13.67 -1.30 3.67
CA LEU A 48 14.39 -1.42 4.94
C LEU A 48 15.88 -1.61 4.67
N ILE A 49 16.73 -0.71 5.19
CA ILE A 49 18.20 -0.78 4.98
C ILE A 49 18.80 -2.09 5.49
N GLU A 50 18.23 -2.70 6.53
CA GLU A 50 18.69 -4.00 7.04
C GLU A 50 18.56 -5.13 6.03
N GLN A 51 17.53 -5.10 5.17
CA GLN A 51 17.35 -6.06 4.08
C GLN A 51 18.47 -5.95 3.02
N PHE A 52 19.27 -4.88 3.04
CA PHE A 52 20.40 -4.66 2.15
C PHE A 52 21.69 -5.31 2.62
N ALA A 53 21.79 -5.75 3.89
CA ALA A 53 22.96 -6.49 4.36
C ALA A 53 23.16 -7.81 3.59
N GLU A 54 22.07 -8.34 3.01
CA GLU A 54 21.99 -9.61 2.27
C GLU A 54 21.84 -9.43 0.75
N LEU A 55 21.87 -8.20 0.25
CA LEU A 55 21.63 -7.95 -1.16
C LEU A 55 22.80 -8.43 -2.02
N LYS A 56 22.49 -9.42 -2.85
CA LYS A 56 23.41 -10.08 -3.77
C LYS A 56 23.06 -9.64 -5.18
N VAL A 57 24.08 -9.26 -5.95
CA VAL A 57 23.92 -8.88 -7.36
C VAL A 57 24.17 -10.09 -8.23
N ILE A 58 23.36 -10.28 -9.26
CA ILE A 58 23.59 -11.32 -10.27
C ILE A 58 24.52 -10.75 -11.35
N ASN A 59 25.72 -11.32 -11.46
CA ASN A 59 26.64 -10.97 -12.54
C ASN A 59 26.19 -11.57 -13.88
N GLU A 60 26.89 -11.26 -14.97
CA GLU A 60 26.55 -11.76 -16.33
C GLU A 60 26.61 -13.30 -16.44
N SER A 61 27.31 -13.96 -15.52
CA SER A 61 27.42 -15.42 -15.42
C SER A 61 26.33 -16.05 -14.54
N GLY A 62 25.39 -15.26 -14.00
CA GLY A 62 24.36 -15.77 -13.09
C GLY A 62 24.81 -15.95 -11.63
N MET A 63 26.04 -15.54 -11.28
CA MET A 63 26.57 -15.69 -9.92
C MET A 63 26.19 -14.50 -9.03
N LEU A 64 25.78 -14.82 -7.80
CA LEU A 64 25.48 -13.86 -6.76
C LEU A 64 26.76 -13.30 -6.13
N ILE A 65 27.07 -12.03 -6.38
CA ILE A 65 28.23 -11.31 -5.85
C ILE A 65 27.81 -10.18 -4.91
N ARG A 66 28.56 -9.97 -3.83
CA ARG A 66 28.34 -8.86 -2.88
C ARG A 66 29.09 -7.63 -3.39
N LEU A 67 28.39 -6.62 -3.87
CA LEU A 67 29.01 -5.48 -4.57
C LEU A 67 29.17 -4.19 -3.75
N PHE A 68 28.41 -3.96 -2.67
CA PHE A 68 28.33 -2.62 -2.06
C PHE A 68 28.42 -2.61 -0.54
N GLY A 69 29.13 -1.61 0.00
CA GLY A 69 29.04 -1.21 1.40
C GLY A 69 27.75 -0.41 1.66
N LYS A 70 27.30 -0.33 2.92
CA LYS A 70 26.02 0.32 3.31
C LYS A 70 25.89 1.76 2.79
N LYS A 71 26.98 2.54 2.78
CA LYS A 71 26.98 3.96 2.37
C LYS A 71 26.70 4.15 0.88
N ASP A 72 27.31 3.32 0.04
CA ASP A 72 27.13 3.36 -1.42
C ASP A 72 25.71 2.92 -1.81
N MET A 73 25.19 1.94 -1.08
CA MET A 73 23.82 1.44 -1.21
C MET A 73 22.77 2.52 -0.93
N LEU A 74 22.95 3.27 0.17
CA LEU A 74 22.05 4.38 0.52
C LEU A 74 22.09 5.48 -0.54
N SER A 75 23.28 5.82 -1.04
CA SER A 75 23.42 6.79 -2.13
C SER A 75 22.72 6.31 -3.41
N PHE A 76 22.87 5.02 -3.75
CA PHE A 76 22.21 4.43 -4.91
C PHE A 76 20.68 4.53 -4.81
N LEU A 77 20.11 4.15 -3.66
CA LEU A 77 18.66 4.21 -3.43
C LEU A 77 18.14 5.63 -3.53
N LYS A 78 18.82 6.59 -2.90
CA LYS A 78 18.45 8.01 -2.98
C LYS A 78 18.48 8.51 -4.42
N ASN A 79 19.50 8.15 -5.19
CA ASN A 79 19.66 8.56 -6.58
C ASN A 79 18.65 7.89 -7.55
N ASN A 80 18.04 6.78 -7.14
CA ASN A 80 17.09 6.02 -7.97
C ASN A 80 15.68 5.94 -7.37
N ALA A 81 15.37 6.70 -6.32
CA ALA A 81 14.14 6.59 -5.55
C ALA A 81 12.88 6.70 -6.43
N ASP A 82 12.84 7.65 -7.35
CA ASP A 82 11.71 7.85 -8.26
C ASP A 82 11.56 6.71 -9.27
N LYS A 83 12.67 6.18 -9.79
CA LYS A 83 12.66 5.03 -10.70
C LYS A 83 12.13 3.78 -9.99
N ILE A 84 12.58 3.56 -8.76
CA ILE A 84 12.09 2.46 -7.91
C ILE A 84 10.60 2.63 -7.65
N ARG A 85 10.17 3.83 -7.22
CA ARG A 85 8.76 4.15 -6.98
C ARG A 85 7.89 3.86 -8.21
N ASN A 86 8.28 4.37 -9.37
CA ASN A 86 7.51 4.18 -10.60
C ASN A 86 7.42 2.70 -10.99
N LYS A 87 8.51 1.93 -10.81
CA LYS A 87 8.49 0.49 -11.05
C LYS A 87 7.57 -0.24 -10.08
N VAL A 88 7.57 0.14 -8.81
CA VAL A 88 6.64 -0.42 -7.81
C VAL A 88 5.19 -0.10 -8.15
N ILE A 89 4.88 1.11 -8.63
CA ILE A 89 3.54 1.48 -9.09
C ILE A 89 3.11 0.61 -10.27
N GLU A 90 3.97 0.46 -11.27
CA GLU A 90 3.72 -0.37 -12.45
C GLU A 90 3.41 -1.82 -12.05
N GLU A 91 4.25 -2.42 -11.20
CA GLU A 91 4.06 -3.80 -10.74
C GLU A 91 2.87 -3.95 -9.78
N SER A 92 2.59 -2.96 -8.94
CA SER A 92 1.40 -2.94 -8.06
C SER A 92 0.10 -2.88 -8.87
N THR A 93 0.12 -2.17 -10.01
CA THR A 93 -1.01 -2.10 -10.94
C THR A 93 -1.21 -3.45 -11.63
N LYS A 94 -0.14 -4.09 -12.11
CA LYS A 94 -0.21 -5.43 -12.73
C LYS A 94 -0.71 -6.51 -11.78
N THR A 95 -0.26 -6.45 -10.52
CA THR A 95 -0.59 -7.45 -9.49
C THR A 95 -1.91 -7.18 -8.78
N GLY A 96 -2.54 -6.02 -9.00
CA GLY A 96 -3.81 -5.65 -8.38
C GLY A 96 -3.69 -5.31 -6.89
N LEU A 97 -2.52 -4.85 -6.43
CA LEU A 97 -2.25 -4.64 -5.00
C LEU A 97 -3.19 -3.60 -4.36
N ILE A 98 -3.61 -2.59 -5.11
CA ILE A 98 -4.62 -1.63 -4.66
C ILE A 98 -6.01 -2.27 -4.47
N GLU A 99 -6.39 -3.20 -5.35
CA GLU A 99 -7.66 -3.94 -5.22
C GLU A 99 -7.62 -4.87 -4.03
N ILE A 100 -6.49 -5.53 -3.78
CA ILE A 100 -6.27 -6.33 -2.56
C ILE A 100 -6.41 -5.46 -1.30
N ALA A 101 -5.85 -4.25 -1.30
CA ALA A 101 -5.97 -3.31 -0.18
C ALA A 101 -7.42 -2.85 0.02
N LYS A 102 -8.15 -2.54 -1.06
CA LYS A 102 -9.58 -2.21 -1.04
C LYS A 102 -10.40 -3.37 -0.49
N ASP A 103 -10.17 -4.59 -0.95
CA ASP A 103 -10.91 -5.78 -0.52
C ASP A 103 -10.68 -6.08 0.97
N SER A 104 -9.43 -5.95 1.44
CA SER A 104 -9.09 -6.07 2.86
C SER A 104 -9.86 -5.05 3.71
N ALA A 105 -9.82 -3.77 3.32
CA ALA A 105 -10.55 -2.72 4.03
C ALA A 105 -12.07 -2.93 3.97
N ARG A 106 -12.61 -3.31 2.82
CA ARG A 106 -14.03 -3.63 2.65
C ARG A 106 -14.46 -4.73 3.62
N ASN A 107 -13.69 -5.80 3.71
CA ASN A 107 -13.99 -6.92 4.61
C ASN A 107 -13.93 -6.51 6.08
N PHE A 108 -12.94 -5.71 6.47
CA PHE A 108 -12.82 -5.18 7.83
C PHE A 108 -14.06 -4.35 8.21
N PHE A 109 -14.38 -3.31 7.44
CA PHE A 109 -15.49 -2.41 7.75
C PHE A 109 -16.84 -3.11 7.68
N ARG A 110 -17.02 -4.05 6.74
CA ARG A 110 -18.28 -4.79 6.63
C ARG A 110 -18.52 -5.59 7.90
N ARG A 111 -17.51 -6.32 8.38
CA ARG A 111 -17.61 -7.11 9.61
C ARG A 111 -17.82 -6.22 10.84
N LEU A 112 -17.10 -5.09 10.92
CA LEU A 112 -17.26 -4.13 12.00
C LEU A 112 -18.70 -3.62 12.07
N LEU A 113 -19.25 -3.14 10.96
CA LEU A 113 -20.58 -2.54 10.90
C LEU A 113 -21.68 -3.57 11.16
N LEU A 114 -21.58 -4.78 10.60
CA LEU A 114 -22.51 -5.86 10.94
C LEU A 114 -22.45 -6.21 12.45
N GLY A 115 -21.25 -6.23 13.03
CA GLY A 115 -21.07 -6.43 14.48
C GLY A 115 -21.65 -5.32 15.36
N MET A 116 -21.86 -4.12 14.80
CA MET A 116 -22.52 -2.99 15.47
C MET A 116 -24.05 -3.03 15.38
N GLY A 117 -24.63 -4.08 14.77
CA GLY A 117 -26.08 -4.26 14.69
C GLY A 117 -26.73 -3.63 13.46
N PHE A 118 -25.97 -3.40 12.39
CA PHE A 118 -26.54 -3.16 11.07
C PHE A 118 -26.83 -4.50 10.38
N ASP A 119 -27.97 -4.61 9.71
CA ASP A 119 -28.34 -5.81 8.95
C ASP A 119 -27.59 -5.87 7.61
N GLU A 120 -27.26 -4.70 7.07
CA GLU A 120 -26.56 -4.59 5.80
C GLU A 120 -25.55 -3.44 5.81
N ALA A 121 -24.34 -3.72 5.34
CA ALA A 121 -23.26 -2.75 5.21
C ALA A 121 -22.75 -2.72 3.77
N ILE A 122 -22.91 -1.58 3.11
CA ILE A 122 -22.44 -1.33 1.74
C ILE A 122 -21.25 -0.37 1.80
N ILE A 123 -20.14 -0.76 1.18
CA ILE A 123 -18.88 -0.02 1.26
C ILE A 123 -18.45 0.38 -0.15
N TYR A 124 -18.33 1.68 -0.34
CA TYR A 124 -17.81 2.31 -1.53
C TYR A 124 -16.42 2.90 -1.24
N PHE A 125 -15.64 3.08 -2.30
CA PHE A 125 -14.39 3.83 -2.25
C PHE A 125 -14.55 5.12 -3.05
N GLN A 126 -13.90 6.19 -2.62
CA GLN A 126 -13.73 7.38 -3.43
C GLN A 126 -12.96 7.03 -4.72
N GLU A 127 -13.19 7.78 -5.80
CA GLU A 127 -12.43 7.60 -7.05
C GLU A 127 -11.32 8.64 -7.12
N SER A 128 -10.10 8.18 -7.40
CA SER A 128 -8.96 9.05 -7.68
C SER A 128 -7.84 8.28 -8.40
N PRO A 129 -6.92 8.98 -9.09
CA PRO A 129 -5.77 8.35 -9.73
C PRO A 129 -4.85 7.66 -8.71
N LEU A 130 -4.36 6.46 -9.03
CA LEU A 130 -3.50 5.69 -8.13
C LEU A 130 -2.20 6.44 -7.79
N ASP A 131 -1.64 7.19 -8.74
CA ASP A 131 -0.37 7.91 -8.58
C ASP A 131 -0.40 8.96 -7.46
N GLU A 132 -1.58 9.53 -7.19
CA GLU A 132 -1.81 10.50 -6.12
C GLU A 132 -1.91 9.82 -4.74
N HIS A 133 -2.07 8.50 -4.72
CA HIS A 133 -2.27 7.69 -3.53
C HIS A 133 -1.08 6.76 -3.23
N VAL A 134 0.08 7.01 -3.83
CA VAL A 134 1.30 6.25 -3.59
C VAL A 134 2.38 7.14 -3.01
N SER A 135 3.00 6.72 -1.92
CA SER A 135 4.04 7.51 -1.25
C SER A 135 5.31 7.68 -2.08
N PRO A 136 6.10 8.74 -1.80
CA PRO A 136 7.53 8.70 -2.08
C PRO A 136 8.15 7.45 -1.43
N LEU A 137 9.25 6.97 -2.01
CA LEU A 137 9.99 5.85 -1.43
C LEU A 137 10.51 6.24 -0.04
N LYS A 138 10.08 5.52 1.00
CA LYS A 138 10.64 5.65 2.34
C LYS A 138 11.80 4.66 2.50
N ILE A 139 12.94 5.18 2.92
CA ILE A 139 14.12 4.37 3.25
C ILE A 139 14.28 4.43 4.77
N GLU A 140 14.12 3.30 5.44
CA GLU A 140 14.12 3.22 6.91
C GLU A 140 15.28 2.37 7.43
N GLU A 141 15.94 2.85 8.49
CA GLU A 141 16.78 2.05 9.36
C GLU A 141 15.91 1.54 10.50
N ARG A 142 15.91 0.24 10.76
CA ARG A 142 15.26 -0.28 11.96
C ARG A 142 16.10 0.18 13.15
N VAL A 143 15.45 0.83 14.12
CA VAL A 143 16.05 1.21 15.41
C VAL A 143 15.91 0.03 16.38
#